data_AF-A0A2V6GV30-F1
#
_entry.id   AF-A0A2V6GV30-F1
#
_cell.length_a   1.000
_cell.length_b   1.000
_cell.length_c   1.000
_cell.angle_alpha   90.00
_cell.angle_beta   90.00
_cell.angle_gamma   90.00
#
_symmetry.space_group_name_H-M   'P 1'
#
loop_
_entity.id
_entity.type
_entity.pdbx_description
1 polymer ?
#
loop_
_entity_poly.entity_id
_entity_poly.type
_entity_poly.pdbx_seq_one_letter_code
_entity_poly.pdbx_strand_id
1 'polypeptide(L)'
;MPRAQFSLRSVSLGGLVLLVVVGCGQAQIDRATLTGTVTDPTRAVVRDAKIHAKDQATGLESEAESNSQGVYRVPGLAVGTYTVTVTHTGFATAQFQDVVLLVGETRTLDAHLKVGAVMQRIVVEGSRAGRQQLHHGRCRRHRHSGTSAEVNDAVADFRRSRC
;
A
#
# COMPACT_ATOMS: atom_id res chain seq x y z
N MET A 1 34.22 -59.52 27.57
CA MET A 1 33.13 -58.52 27.55
C MET A 1 33.75 -57.13 27.34
N PRO A 2 33.66 -56.50 26.14
CA PRO A 2 34.19 -55.15 25.93
C PRO A 2 33.24 -54.11 26.53
N ARG A 3 33.74 -53.27 27.45
CA ARG A 3 33.00 -52.13 28.00
C ARG A 3 32.95 -51.04 26.94
N ALA A 4 31.75 -50.74 26.42
CA ALA A 4 31.51 -49.65 25.48
C ALA A 4 31.90 -48.33 26.15
N GLN A 5 33.06 -47.78 25.77
CA GLN A 5 33.57 -46.50 26.24
C GLN A 5 32.86 -45.41 25.45
N PHE A 6 31.58 -45.16 25.77
CA PHE A 6 30.84 -44.01 25.25
C PHE A 6 31.54 -42.75 25.75
N SER A 7 32.39 -42.20 24.88
CA SER A 7 33.26 -41.07 25.17
C SER A 7 32.42 -39.91 25.70
N LEU A 8 32.65 -39.55 26.97
CA LEU A 8 32.05 -38.38 27.64
C LEU A 8 32.28 -37.10 26.83
N ARG A 9 33.35 -37.04 26.03
CA ARG A 9 33.69 -35.90 25.18
C ARG A 9 32.72 -35.74 24.00
N SER A 10 32.19 -36.84 23.46
CA SER A 10 31.18 -36.82 22.38
C SER A 10 29.82 -36.35 22.87
N VAL A 11 29.47 -36.64 24.14
CA VAL A 11 28.22 -36.16 24.76
C VAL A 11 28.28 -34.66 25.04
N SER A 12 29.44 -34.13 25.48
CA SER A 12 29.64 -32.69 25.66
C SER A 12 29.62 -31.90 24.35
N LEU A 13 30.19 -32.42 23.25
CA LEU A 13 30.13 -31.74 21.95
C LEU A 13 28.72 -31.74 21.36
N GLY A 14 27.97 -32.85 21.50
CA GLY A 14 26.58 -32.94 21.03
C GLY A 14 25.63 -32.05 21.81
N GLY A 15 25.82 -31.93 23.13
CA GLY A 15 25.01 -31.04 23.99
C GLY A 15 25.24 -29.55 23.69
N LEU A 16 26.48 -29.14 23.41
CA LEU A 16 26.80 -27.75 23.07
C LEU A 16 26.20 -27.33 21.71
N VAL A 17 26.24 -28.22 20.71
CA VAL A 17 25.68 -27.96 19.38
C VAL A 17 24.14 -27.88 19.42
N LEU A 18 23.48 -28.73 20.22
CA LEU A 18 22.02 -28.69 20.39
C LEU A 18 21.53 -27.41 21.09
N LEU A 19 22.33 -26.84 22.01
CA LEU A 19 21.99 -25.62 22.74
C LEU A 19 22.14 -24.36 21.87
N VAL A 20 23.01 -24.38 20.87
CA VAL A 20 23.21 -23.26 19.92
C VAL A 20 22.06 -23.17 18.89
N VAL A 21 21.46 -24.30 18.49
CA VAL A 21 20.37 -24.32 17.49
C VAL A 21 19.04 -23.78 18.05
N VAL A 22 18.79 -23.92 19.36
CA VAL A 22 17.57 -23.42 20.02
C VAL A 22 17.50 -21.89 20.09
N GLY A 23 18.64 -21.19 19.98
CA GLY A 23 18.70 -19.73 20.07
C GLY A 23 18.29 -18.94 18.82
N CYS A 24 18.20 -19.58 17.64
CA CYS A 24 17.99 -18.88 16.37
C CYS A 24 16.52 -18.75 15.91
N GLY A 25 15.55 -19.17 16.74
CA GLY A 25 14.15 -19.34 16.33
C GLY A 25 13.20 -18.15 16.51
N GLN A 26 13.64 -16.98 16.97
CA GLN A 26 12.73 -15.88 17.30
C GLN A 26 13.25 -14.54 16.74
N ALA A 27 12.80 -14.16 15.54
CA ALA A 27 12.63 -12.77 15.05
C ALA A 27 12.48 -12.67 13.52
N GLN A 28 11.78 -13.58 12.84
CA GLN A 28 11.24 -13.24 11.52
C GLN A 28 10.01 -12.34 11.75
N ILE A 29 10.28 -11.08 12.07
CA ILE A 29 9.23 -10.06 12.12
C ILE A 29 8.99 -9.68 10.66
N ASP A 30 7.86 -10.11 10.12
CA ASP A 30 7.38 -9.65 8.82
C ASP A 30 7.28 -8.11 8.89
N ARG A 31 7.98 -7.44 7.96
CA ARG A 31 8.06 -5.99 7.92
C ARG A 31 7.41 -5.43 6.67
N ALA A 32 6.77 -4.28 6.85
CA ALA A 32 6.19 -3.45 5.81
C ALA A 32 6.83 -2.05 5.85
N THR A 33 6.63 -1.30 4.77
CA THR A 33 7.01 0.12 4.70
C THR A 33 5.78 0.94 4.36
N LEU A 34 5.52 1.99 5.14
CA LEU A 34 4.53 3.00 4.79
C LEU A 34 5.24 4.19 4.12
N THR A 35 4.68 4.68 3.03
CA THR A 35 5.15 5.85 2.28
C THR A 35 3.96 6.71 1.90
N GLY A 36 4.20 7.97 1.55
CA GLY A 36 3.17 8.81 0.99
C GLY A 36 3.61 10.26 0.90
N THR A 37 2.72 11.10 0.40
CA THR A 37 2.95 12.54 0.28
C THR A 37 1.91 13.30 1.09
N VAL A 38 2.35 14.35 1.79
CA VAL A 38 1.48 15.27 2.52
C VAL A 38 1.29 16.53 1.69
N THR A 39 0.03 16.84 1.38
CA THR A 39 -0.35 18.01 0.56
C THR A 39 -1.44 18.82 1.25
N ASP A 40 -1.49 20.11 0.93
CA ASP A 40 -2.53 21.04 1.39
C ASP A 40 -3.68 21.17 0.35
N PRO A 41 -4.78 21.90 0.67
CA PRO A 41 -5.87 22.13 -0.27
C PRO A 41 -5.47 22.88 -1.55
N THR A 42 -4.39 23.68 -1.53
CA THR A 42 -3.82 24.33 -2.71
C THR A 42 -2.91 23.40 -3.54
N ARG A 43 -2.76 22.13 -3.14
CA ARG A 43 -1.85 21.13 -3.70
C ARG A 43 -0.37 21.45 -3.50
N ALA A 44 -0.05 22.35 -2.57
CA ALA A 44 1.31 22.55 -2.11
C ALA A 44 1.74 21.38 -1.21
N VAL A 45 3.01 21.03 -1.28
CA VAL A 45 3.61 20.02 -0.40
C VAL A 45 3.80 20.62 1.00
N VAL A 46 3.47 19.83 2.03
CA VAL A 46 3.67 20.23 3.43
C VAL A 46 4.93 19.54 3.93
N ARG A 47 5.96 20.32 4.23
CA ARG A 47 7.20 19.83 4.87
C ARG A 47 7.04 19.76 6.38
N ASP A 48 7.90 19.01 7.05
CA ASP A 48 7.96 18.95 8.52
C ASP A 48 6.63 18.52 9.20
N ALA A 49 5.72 17.87 8.47
CA ALA A 49 4.52 17.26 9.01
C ALA A 49 4.93 16.03 9.82
N LYS A 50 4.33 15.86 11.01
CA LYS A 50 4.55 14.73 11.90
C LYS A 50 3.56 13.62 11.60
N ILE A 51 4.08 12.42 11.37
CA ILE A 51 3.33 11.20 11.08
C ILE A 51 3.49 10.26 12.27
N HIS A 52 2.38 9.93 12.92
CA HIS A 52 2.31 8.95 14.01
C HIS A 52 1.55 7.73 13.53
N ALA A 53 2.25 6.62 13.29
CA ALA A 53 1.64 5.34 12.94
C ALA A 53 1.52 4.48 14.21
N LYS A 54 0.29 4.23 14.66
CA LYS A 54 -0.01 3.40 15.82
C LYS A 54 -0.55 2.04 15.39
N ASP A 55 0.11 0.98 15.81
CA ASP A 55 -0.38 -0.39 15.65
C ASP A 55 -1.63 -0.59 16.53
N GLN A 56 -2.74 -1.00 15.92
CA GLN A 56 -4.00 -1.23 16.65
C GLN A 56 -3.96 -2.51 17.51
N ALA A 57 -3.12 -3.49 17.15
CA ALA A 57 -3.00 -4.76 17.86
C ALA A 57 -2.03 -4.67 19.05
N THR A 58 -0.87 -4.03 18.86
CA THR A 58 0.19 -3.96 19.88
C THR A 58 0.23 -2.62 20.61
N GLY A 59 -0.37 -1.57 20.06
CA GLY A 59 -0.26 -0.21 20.57
C GLY A 59 1.10 0.44 20.32
N LEU A 60 2.01 -0.21 19.59
CA LEU A 60 3.32 0.33 19.26
C LEU A 60 3.16 1.54 18.34
N GLU A 61 3.82 2.64 18.69
CA GLU A 61 3.80 3.89 17.94
C GLU A 61 5.13 4.08 17.20
N SER A 62 5.05 4.50 15.96
CA SER A 62 6.20 4.84 15.11
C SER A 62 6.01 6.25 14.57
N GLU A 63 7.06 7.06 14.71
CA GLU A 63 7.04 8.46 14.32
C GLU A 63 7.95 8.68 13.12
N ALA A 64 7.51 9.55 12.21
CA ALA A 64 8.30 10.03 11.09
C ALA A 64 7.89 11.46 10.75
N GLU A 65 8.76 12.15 10.03
CA GLU A 65 8.49 13.49 9.52
C GLU A 65 8.55 13.51 7.99
N SER A 66 7.73 14.36 7.37
CA SER A 66 7.78 14.57 5.93
C SER A 66 8.98 15.44 5.54
N ASN A 67 9.65 15.10 4.43
CA ASN A 67 10.80 15.83 3.93
C ASN A 67 10.42 17.15 3.20
N SER A 68 11.40 17.82 2.59
CA SER A 68 11.20 19.06 1.83
C SER A 68 10.33 18.92 0.58
N GLN A 69 10.12 17.70 0.08
CA GLN A 69 9.20 17.39 -1.01
C GLN A 69 7.81 16.95 -0.49
N GLY A 70 7.57 17.03 0.82
CA GLY A 70 6.34 16.56 1.47
C GLY A 70 6.21 15.03 1.51
N VAL A 71 7.25 14.29 1.14
CA VAL A 71 7.24 12.82 1.13
C VAL A 71 7.70 12.31 2.49
N TYR A 72 6.98 11.32 3.02
CA TYR A 72 7.35 10.64 4.26
C TYR A 72 7.56 9.14 4.02
N ARG A 73 8.37 8.53 4.90
CA ARG A 73 8.63 7.09 4.85
C ARG A 73 8.81 6.54 6.26
N VAL A 74 8.03 5.52 6.59
CA VAL A 74 8.07 4.79 7.86
C VAL A 74 8.45 3.33 7.55
N PRO A 75 9.74 2.98 7.55
CA PRO A 75 10.18 1.62 7.30
C PRO A 75 10.09 0.74 8.55
N GLY A 76 9.94 -0.56 8.35
CA GLY A 76 10.10 -1.54 9.42
C GLY A 76 8.89 -1.67 10.34
N LEU A 77 7.72 -1.23 9.89
CA LEU A 77 6.45 -1.49 10.57
C LEU A 77 6.15 -2.99 10.53
N ALA A 78 5.61 -3.53 11.63
CA ALA A 78 5.13 -4.90 11.61
C ALA A 78 3.92 -5.04 10.67
N VAL A 79 3.64 -6.25 10.23
CA VAL A 79 2.41 -6.53 9.46
C VAL A 79 1.21 -6.45 10.40
N GLY A 80 0.17 -5.71 10.00
CA GLY A 80 -0.99 -5.47 10.84
C GLY A 80 -1.83 -4.28 10.40
N THR A 81 -2.77 -3.89 11.27
CA THR A 81 -3.67 -2.75 11.05
C THR A 81 -3.19 -1.56 11.86
N TYR A 82 -3.03 -0.42 11.19
CA TYR A 82 -2.50 0.80 11.78
C TYR A 82 -3.52 1.93 11.75
N THR A 83 -3.46 2.78 12.78
CA THR A 83 -4.05 4.11 12.79
C THR A 83 -2.93 5.12 12.55
N VAL A 84 -2.95 5.78 11.41
CA VAL A 84 -1.94 6.78 11.01
C VAL A 84 -2.49 8.18 11.25
N THR A 85 -1.80 8.97 12.05
CA THR A 85 -2.20 10.35 12.38
C THR A 85 -1.16 11.31 11.81
N VAL A 86 -1.59 12.24 10.97
CA VAL A 86 -0.73 13.27 10.37
C VAL A 86 -1.09 14.61 10.99
N THR A 87 -0.09 15.29 11.55
CA THR A 87 -0.24 16.59 12.20
C THR A 87 0.79 17.58 11.68
N HIS A 88 0.39 18.84 11.52
CA HIS A 88 1.29 19.94 11.21
C HIS A 88 0.70 21.23 11.78
N THR A 89 1.55 22.14 12.26
CA THR A 89 1.13 23.43 12.80
C THR A 89 0.34 24.22 11.74
N GLY A 90 -0.83 24.73 12.11
CA GLY A 90 -1.71 25.48 11.21
C GLY A 90 -2.67 24.64 10.36
N PHE A 91 -2.58 23.30 10.46
CA PHE A 91 -3.48 22.37 9.75
C PHE A 91 -4.29 21.50 10.70
N ALA A 92 -5.37 20.96 10.14
CA ALA A 92 -6.25 20.00 10.77
C ALA A 92 -5.53 18.66 10.90
N THR A 93 -5.60 18.04 12.07
CA THR A 93 -5.11 16.67 12.26
C THR A 93 -5.89 15.72 11.36
N ALA A 94 -5.19 15.03 10.46
CA ALA A 94 -5.77 13.99 9.62
C ALA A 94 -5.48 12.63 10.25
N GLN A 95 -6.53 11.85 10.52
CA GLN A 95 -6.40 10.51 11.11
C GLN A 95 -6.94 9.47 10.14
N PHE A 96 -6.07 8.58 9.68
CA PHE A 96 -6.38 7.43 8.84
C PHE A 96 -6.51 6.20 9.72
N GLN A 97 -7.69 5.58 9.73
CA GLN A 97 -7.90 4.32 10.45
C GLN A 97 -7.91 3.14 9.48
N ASP A 98 -7.69 1.96 10.06
CA ASP A 98 -7.82 0.66 9.38
C ASP A 98 -6.86 0.50 8.20
N VAL A 99 -5.66 1.07 8.33
CA VAL A 99 -4.59 0.95 7.32
C VAL A 99 -3.94 -0.42 7.44
N VAL A 100 -4.30 -1.33 6.54
CA VAL A 100 -3.75 -2.69 6.51
C VAL A 100 -2.39 -2.70 5.81
N LEU A 101 -1.37 -3.14 6.52
CA LEU A 101 -0.03 -3.40 5.99
C LEU A 101 0.18 -4.90 5.82
N LEU A 102 0.68 -5.32 4.65
CA LEU A 102 0.98 -6.72 4.31
C LEU A 102 2.49 -6.99 4.34
N VAL A 103 2.87 -8.26 4.49
CA VAL A 103 4.28 -8.71 4.51
C VAL A 103 5.04 -8.28 3.27
N GLY A 104 6.18 -7.61 3.47
CA GLY A 104 7.06 -7.17 2.39
C GLY A 104 6.46 -6.08 1.48
N GLU A 105 5.29 -5.53 1.81
CA GLU A 105 4.65 -4.52 0.99
C GLU A 105 5.13 -3.10 1.35
N THR A 106 5.27 -2.28 0.31
CA THR A 106 5.34 -0.82 0.47
C THR A 106 3.96 -0.25 0.19
N ARG A 107 3.26 0.21 1.23
CA ARG A 107 1.97 0.87 1.11
C ARG A 107 2.15 2.36 0.91
N THR A 108 1.41 2.92 -0.04
CA THR A 108 1.37 4.36 -0.29
C THR A 108 0.06 4.93 0.24
N LEU A 109 0.16 5.93 1.12
CA LEU A 109 -0.97 6.63 1.74
C LEU A 109 -0.75 8.15 1.62
N ASP A 110 -1.38 8.77 0.64
CA ASP A 110 -1.29 10.22 0.49
C ASP A 110 -2.25 10.93 1.45
N ALA A 111 -1.73 11.93 2.15
CA ALA A 111 -2.47 12.70 3.13
C ALA A 111 -2.78 14.09 2.60
N HIS A 112 -4.07 14.42 2.56
CA HIS A 112 -4.54 15.76 2.21
C HIS A 112 -4.96 16.48 3.50
N LEU A 113 -4.10 17.38 3.98
CA LEU A 113 -4.41 18.20 5.15
C LEU A 113 -5.41 19.29 4.77
N LYS A 114 -6.30 19.63 5.70
CA LYS A 114 -7.18 20.79 5.56
C LYS A 114 -6.69 21.91 6.46
N VAL A 115 -6.88 23.15 6.04
CA VAL A 115 -6.55 24.31 6.88
C VAL A 115 -7.60 24.41 7.99
N GLY A 116 -7.16 24.56 9.25
CA GLY A 116 -8.02 24.73 10.42
C GLY A 116 -7.67 23.81 11.60
N ALA A 117 -8.19 24.09 12.80
CA ALA A 117 -7.82 23.35 14.02
C ALA A 117 -8.64 22.05 14.26
N VAL A 118 -9.43 21.60 13.30
CA VAL A 118 -10.42 20.53 13.51
C VAL A 118 -9.82 19.16 13.17
N MET A 119 -9.90 18.19 14.08
CA MET A 119 -9.51 16.81 13.79
C MET A 119 -10.48 16.16 12.79
N GLN A 120 -9.96 15.56 11.72
CA GLN A 120 -10.75 14.79 10.74
C GLN A 120 -10.31 13.33 10.71
N ARG A 121 -11.31 12.46 10.89
CA ARG A 121 -11.18 11.01 10.75
C ARG A 121 -11.49 10.61 9.31
N ILE A 122 -10.53 9.95 8.67
CA ILE A 122 -10.60 9.42 7.31
C ILE A 122 -10.52 7.91 7.42
N VAL A 123 -11.52 7.20 6.90
CA VAL A 123 -11.48 5.74 6.79
C VAL A 123 -10.82 5.42 5.46
N VAL A 124 -9.75 4.61 5.48
CA VAL A 124 -9.03 4.21 4.27
C VAL A 124 -9.80 3.09 3.59
N GLU A 125 -10.81 3.45 2.82
CA GLU A 125 -11.43 2.54 1.88
C GLU A 125 -10.43 2.27 0.76
N GLY A 126 -9.83 1.08 0.79
CA GLY A 126 -8.77 0.66 -0.11
C GLY A 126 -9.12 0.98 -1.55
N SER A 127 -8.53 2.07 -2.07
CA SER A 127 -8.71 2.50 -3.44
C SER A 127 -7.96 1.52 -4.33
N ARG A 128 -8.62 0.39 -4.66
CA ARG A 128 -8.27 -0.39 -5.83
C ARG A 128 -8.59 0.52 -7.01
N ALA A 129 -7.58 1.23 -7.50
CA ALA A 129 -7.63 1.92 -8.79
C ALA A 129 -8.02 0.87 -9.83
N GLY A 130 -9.31 0.77 -10.09
CA GLY A 130 -9.88 -0.08 -11.10
C GLY A 130 -9.31 0.38 -12.42
N ARG A 131 -8.44 -0.45 -13.01
CA ARG A 131 -8.14 -0.39 -14.42
C ARG A 131 -9.46 -0.58 -15.15
N GLN A 132 -10.13 0.51 -15.48
CA GLN A 132 -11.25 0.48 -16.40
C GLN A 132 -10.67 0.18 -17.77
N GLN A 133 -10.65 -1.11 -18.07
CA GLN A 133 -10.30 -1.69 -19.35
C GLN A 133 -11.10 -0.94 -20.42
N LEU A 134 -10.40 -0.23 -21.31
CA LEU A 134 -10.99 0.36 -22.51
C LEU A 134 -11.71 -0.75 -23.28
N HIS A 135 -13.03 -0.78 -23.17
CA HIS A 135 -13.89 -1.64 -23.94
C HIS A 135 -13.91 -1.06 -25.36
N HIS A 136 -12.99 -1.52 -26.22
CA HIS A 136 -13.10 -1.30 -27.66
C HIS A 136 -14.44 -1.90 -28.12
N GLY A 137 -15.44 -1.04 -28.29
CA GLY A 137 -16.68 -1.37 -28.97
C GLY A 137 -16.33 -1.84 -30.38
N ARG A 138 -16.38 -3.15 -30.61
CA ARG A 138 -16.30 -3.70 -31.96
C ARG A 138 -17.55 -3.24 -32.70
N CYS A 139 -17.43 -2.23 -33.55
CA CYS A 139 -18.43 -1.94 -34.56
C CYS A 139 -18.56 -3.17 -35.48
N ARG A 140 -19.61 -3.97 -35.25
CA ARG A 140 -20.02 -5.06 -36.15
C ARG A 140 -20.46 -4.41 -37.47
N ARG A 141 -19.65 -4.54 -38.53
CA ARG A 141 -20.13 -4.24 -39.89
C ARG A 141 -21.25 -5.21 -40.23
N HIS A 142 -22.48 -4.71 -40.29
CA HIS A 142 -23.56 -5.41 -40.97
C HIS A 142 -23.28 -5.37 -42.48
N ARG A 143 -22.99 -6.54 -43.06
CA ARG A 143 -22.88 -6.71 -44.50
C ARG A 143 -24.30 -6.77 -45.06
N HIS A 144 -24.79 -5.68 -45.63
CA HIS A 144 -26.00 -5.70 -46.45
C HIS A 144 -25.70 -6.44 -47.76
N SER A 145 -26.35 -7.58 -47.95
CA SER A 145 -26.50 -8.23 -49.25
C SER A 145 -27.68 -7.57 -49.98
N GLY A 146 -27.40 -6.50 -50.71
CA GLY A 146 -28.36 -5.79 -51.56
C GLY A 146 -27.86 -5.77 -52.99
N THR A 147 -28.75 -6.12 -53.92
CA THR A 147 -28.52 -6.19 -55.36
C THR A 147 -28.28 -4.81 -55.98
N SER A 148 -27.65 -4.81 -57.16
CA SER A 148 -26.90 -3.72 -57.80
C SER A 148 -27.69 -2.49 -58.30
N ALA A 149 -28.85 -2.15 -57.72
CA ALA A 149 -29.76 -1.15 -58.29
C ALA A 149 -29.81 0.23 -57.58
N GLU A 150 -29.14 0.45 -56.45
CA GLU A 150 -29.34 1.68 -55.66
C GLU A 150 -28.02 2.29 -55.17
N VAL A 151 -27.16 2.68 -56.13
CA VAL A 151 -25.80 3.23 -55.85
C VAL A 151 -25.78 4.77 -55.71
N ASN A 152 -26.89 5.50 -55.88
CA ASN A 152 -26.85 6.97 -55.92
C ASN A 152 -27.46 7.74 -54.74
N ASP A 153 -28.06 7.10 -53.72
CA ASP A 153 -28.61 7.82 -52.54
C ASP A 153 -27.83 7.59 -51.23
N ALA A 154 -26.83 6.71 -51.20
CA ALA A 154 -26.14 6.33 -49.96
C ALA A 154 -25.00 7.26 -49.50
N VAL A 155 -24.72 8.36 -50.21
CA VAL A 155 -23.59 9.27 -49.87
C VAL A 155 -23.99 10.40 -48.90
N ALA A 156 -25.29 10.61 -48.66
CA ALA A 156 -25.75 11.76 -47.86
C ALA A 156 -25.87 11.52 -46.34
N ASP A 157 -25.91 10.27 -45.86
CA ASP A 157 -26.24 9.98 -44.45
C ASP A 157 -25.05 9.50 -43.58
N PHE A 158 -23.82 9.49 -44.11
CA PHE A 158 -22.64 9.10 -43.33
C PHE A 158 -22.11 10.21 -42.39
N ARG A 159 -22.75 11.39 -42.35
CA ARG A 159 -22.36 12.51 -41.46
C ARG A 159 -23.08 12.54 -40.10
N ARG A 160 -23.89 11.53 -39.75
CA ARG A 160 -24.62 11.50 -38.46
C ARG A 160 -24.25 10.35 -37.52
N SER A 161 -23.13 9.68 -37.75
CA SER A 161 -22.64 8.60 -36.88
C SER A 161 -21.34 9.03 -36.23
N ARG A 162 -21.45 9.94 -35.24
CA ARG A 162 -20.33 10.41 -34.41
C ARG A 162 -19.73 9.22 -33.65
N CYS A 163 -18.44 8.99 -33.90
CA CYS A 163 -17.49 8.88 -32.80
C CYS A 163 -17.16 10.29 -32.30
#